data_AF-A0A229HCZ3-F1
#
_entry.id   AF-A0A229HCZ3-F1
#
_cell.length_a   1.000
_cell.length_b   1.000
_cell.length_c   1.000
_cell.angle_alpha   90.00
_cell.angle_beta   90.00
_cell.angle_gamma   90.00
#
_symmetry.space_group_name_H-M   'P 1'
#
loop_
_entity.id
_entity.type
_entity.pdbx_description
1 polymer ?
#
loop_
_entity_poly.entity_id
_entity_poly.type
_entity_poly.pdbx_seq_one_letter_code
_entity_poly.pdbx_strand_id
1 'polypeptide(L)'
;MRAMVGVAVSLSVALVACGPEKEKEWTGAEPSKGSAAEAARFAPLVRLAKGETLKPMDATRFIGRSALRFDHDGFCRDEGPVADPPDPRRLGSKDNPYQHADVQPGKSSSKPVSCPGHGDKWHKSTEDKGGFYLDPPKDVRTGENTDAPVYWEYHKHKTDPKRGAYVYWFFYAYNNLIPGNRHEGDWERVAVQVRDGKPEAVTFAKHGKDTCSVKWSEMELDPQDGHPTVYSARGSHGSYPTDKNQWVNGTLDRPSKGGAEWRTWKHARPVNGEPWWGYAGWWGSQQHVSGFNGPNGPQPGRLLSGIFTNNSCGSGDKPPTDPPKDQPSDQPTNQPTGQPTDQAVPRTKEGAIRRYEEYLHAVGREDIKTVCDVGGPAAKKAEDQGFGPCTSTFLITFQMISPTQKKALQTATVDPQKVVVRSPDKFDIPAAAVKASVTFSENEIGTSTLEYLKDNWYITD
;
A
#
# COMPACT_ATOMS: atom_id res chain seq x y z
N MET A 1 -67.45 7.12 -15.96
CA MET A 1 -66.81 8.37 -16.43
C MET A 1 -66.47 9.24 -15.23
N ARG A 2 -65.17 9.44 -14.94
CA ARG A 2 -64.59 10.64 -14.31
C ARG A 2 -63.07 10.42 -14.23
N ALA A 3 -62.35 11.17 -15.04
CA ALA A 3 -60.92 11.37 -14.95
C ALA A 3 -60.60 12.32 -13.78
N MET A 4 -59.43 12.18 -13.15
CA MET A 4 -58.64 13.24 -12.51
C MET A 4 -57.22 12.71 -12.33
N VAL A 5 -56.29 13.08 -13.23
CA VAL A 5 -55.36 14.23 -13.13
C VAL A 5 -54.18 13.90 -12.23
N GLY A 6 -53.05 13.59 -12.87
CA GLY A 6 -51.75 13.43 -12.24
C GLY A 6 -51.13 14.76 -11.85
N VAL A 7 -50.31 14.72 -10.81
CA VAL A 7 -49.37 15.79 -10.44
C VAL A 7 -47.97 15.18 -10.56
N ALA A 8 -47.27 15.55 -11.63
CA ALA A 8 -45.84 15.28 -11.76
C ALA A 8 -45.09 16.36 -10.97
N VAL A 9 -44.38 15.95 -9.92
CA VAL A 9 -43.43 16.82 -9.23
C VAL A 9 -42.09 16.69 -9.95
N SER A 10 -41.76 17.71 -10.74
CA SER A 10 -40.44 17.87 -11.35
C SER A 10 -39.42 18.21 -10.26
N LEU A 11 -38.55 17.25 -9.91
CA LEU A 11 -37.29 17.55 -9.22
C LEU A 11 -36.22 17.84 -10.28
N SER A 12 -35.96 19.12 -10.52
CA SER A 12 -34.77 19.58 -11.22
C SER A 12 -33.58 19.52 -10.25
N VAL A 13 -32.81 18.43 -10.30
CA VAL A 13 -31.50 18.36 -9.66
C VAL A 13 -30.48 18.98 -10.61
N ALA A 14 -29.92 20.12 -10.23
CA ALA A 14 -28.75 20.70 -10.89
C ALA A 14 -27.55 19.76 -10.69
N LEU A 15 -27.20 19.01 -11.74
CA LEU A 15 -25.97 18.22 -11.80
C LEU A 15 -24.78 19.17 -11.92
N VAL A 16 -24.07 19.36 -10.81
CA VAL A 16 -22.68 19.80 -10.83
C VAL A 16 -21.88 18.70 -11.51
N ALA A 17 -21.23 19.03 -12.62
CA ALA A 17 -20.46 18.11 -13.44
C ALA A 17 -19.19 17.64 -12.73
N CYS A 18 -19.28 16.56 -11.96
CA CYS A 18 -18.18 15.61 -11.79
C CYS A 18 -18.38 14.54 -12.86
N GLY A 19 -17.57 14.55 -13.91
CA GLY A 19 -17.59 13.46 -14.91
C GLY A 19 -17.35 12.11 -14.20
N PRO A 20 -18.00 11.01 -14.65
CA PRO A 20 -17.79 9.71 -14.04
C PRO A 20 -16.31 9.31 -14.18
N GLU A 21 -15.69 8.88 -13.08
CA GLU A 21 -14.42 8.16 -13.16
C GLU A 21 -14.58 7.03 -14.18
N LYS A 22 -13.68 6.97 -15.17
CA LYS A 22 -13.70 5.87 -16.14
C LYS A 22 -13.50 4.57 -15.37
N GLU A 23 -14.48 3.68 -15.46
CA GLU A 23 -14.43 2.36 -14.83
C GLU A 23 -13.16 1.62 -15.27
N LYS A 24 -12.39 1.11 -14.29
CA LYS A 24 -11.13 0.41 -14.57
C LYS A 24 -11.42 -0.94 -15.22
N GLU A 25 -10.78 -1.20 -16.37
CA GLU A 25 -10.86 -2.52 -17.01
C GLU A 25 -10.01 -3.54 -16.25
N TRP A 26 -10.65 -4.62 -15.81
CA TRP A 26 -10.03 -5.74 -15.08
C TRP A 26 -9.93 -7.00 -15.95
N THR A 27 -8.74 -7.51 -16.24
CA THR A 27 -8.57 -8.70 -17.10
C THR A 27 -7.86 -9.83 -16.36
N GLY A 28 -8.25 -11.07 -16.63
CA GLY A 28 -7.61 -12.27 -16.09
C GLY A 28 -6.64 -12.91 -17.09
N ALA A 29 -5.73 -13.72 -16.58
CA ALA A 29 -4.75 -14.41 -17.40
C ALA A 29 -5.40 -15.48 -18.29
N GLU A 30 -4.95 -15.55 -19.55
CA GLU A 30 -5.26 -16.57 -20.55
C GLU A 30 -3.95 -17.20 -21.08
N PRO A 31 -3.25 -18.04 -20.30
CA PRO A 31 -1.92 -18.52 -20.66
C PRO A 31 -1.85 -19.26 -22.00
N SER A 32 -2.93 -19.93 -22.41
CA SER A 32 -3.03 -20.67 -23.68
C SER A 32 -3.03 -19.79 -24.93
N LYS A 33 -3.04 -18.47 -24.76
CA LYS A 33 -3.11 -17.49 -25.85
C LYS A 33 -1.81 -16.74 -26.09
N GLY A 34 -0.86 -16.83 -25.15
CA GLY A 34 0.50 -16.34 -25.35
C GLY A 34 1.42 -17.43 -25.88
N SER A 35 2.55 -17.02 -26.44
CA SER A 35 3.63 -17.93 -26.82
C SER A 35 4.92 -17.57 -26.08
N ALA A 36 5.72 -18.58 -25.72
CA ALA A 36 7.00 -18.36 -25.06
C ALA A 36 7.99 -17.58 -25.95
N ALA A 37 7.91 -17.75 -27.28
CA ALA A 37 8.74 -17.02 -28.22
C ALA A 37 8.43 -15.51 -28.24
N GLU A 38 7.15 -15.13 -28.26
CA GLU A 38 6.76 -13.73 -28.17
C GLU A 38 7.00 -13.15 -26.78
N ALA A 39 6.77 -13.93 -25.73
CA ALA A 39 7.12 -13.53 -24.36
C ALA A 39 8.63 -13.23 -24.25
N ALA A 40 9.50 -14.09 -24.78
CA ALA A 40 10.93 -13.82 -24.79
C ALA A 40 11.27 -12.58 -25.65
N ARG A 41 10.65 -12.43 -26.82
CA ARG A 41 10.85 -11.29 -27.73
C ARG A 41 10.48 -9.94 -27.09
N PHE A 42 9.40 -9.91 -26.31
CA PHE A 42 8.89 -8.68 -25.71
C PHE A 42 9.36 -8.44 -24.27
N ALA A 43 10.03 -9.42 -23.66
CA ALA A 43 10.50 -9.32 -22.28
C ALA A 43 11.40 -8.09 -22.08
N PRO A 44 11.25 -7.34 -20.99
CA PRO A 44 11.95 -6.07 -20.80
C PRO A 44 13.41 -6.26 -20.38
N LEU A 45 14.26 -5.31 -20.76
CA LEU A 45 15.52 -5.09 -20.06
C LEU A 45 15.21 -4.33 -18.76
N VAL A 46 15.40 -4.96 -17.60
CA VAL A 46 15.21 -4.27 -16.31
C VAL A 46 16.55 -3.73 -15.84
N ARG A 47 16.66 -2.41 -15.68
CA ARG A 47 17.81 -1.72 -15.08
C ARG A 47 17.53 -1.53 -13.61
N LEU A 48 18.26 -2.25 -12.76
CA LEU A 48 18.21 -2.03 -11.31
C LEU A 48 18.82 -0.67 -10.97
N ALA A 49 18.35 -0.04 -9.89
CA ALA A 49 18.93 1.21 -9.43
C ALA A 49 20.41 1.04 -9.03
N LYS A 50 21.18 2.14 -9.17
CA LYS A 50 22.58 2.20 -8.78
C LYS A 50 22.70 1.95 -7.28
N GLY A 51 23.56 0.99 -6.93
CA GLY A 51 23.76 0.61 -5.53
C GLY A 51 22.59 -0.17 -4.91
N GLU A 52 21.70 -0.74 -5.73
CA GLU A 52 20.71 -1.70 -5.25
C GLU A 52 21.42 -2.89 -4.59
N THR A 53 20.90 -3.34 -3.44
CA THR A 53 21.38 -4.49 -2.67
C THR A 53 20.32 -5.58 -2.52
N LEU A 54 19.05 -5.25 -2.71
CA LEU A 54 17.90 -6.16 -2.75
C LEU A 54 17.72 -6.59 -4.21
N LYS A 55 18.21 -7.78 -4.53
CA LYS A 55 18.28 -8.29 -5.89
C LYS A 55 17.04 -9.10 -6.26
N PRO A 56 16.76 -9.27 -7.56
CA PRO A 56 15.77 -10.23 -8.03
C PRO A 56 16.04 -11.63 -7.48
N MET A 57 15.00 -12.44 -7.36
CA MET A 57 15.09 -13.80 -6.82
C MET A 57 14.16 -14.77 -7.53
N ASP A 58 14.56 -16.04 -7.64
CA ASP A 58 13.64 -17.12 -8.03
C ASP A 58 12.62 -17.39 -6.92
N ALA A 59 11.34 -17.22 -7.22
CA ALA A 59 10.23 -17.44 -6.31
C ALA A 59 10.20 -18.87 -5.73
N THR A 60 10.61 -19.88 -6.52
CA THR A 60 10.72 -21.27 -6.03
C THR A 60 11.84 -21.41 -4.99
N ARG A 61 12.95 -20.69 -5.16
CA ARG A 61 14.03 -20.68 -4.16
C ARG A 61 13.63 -19.93 -2.90
N PHE A 62 12.86 -18.85 -3.03
CA PHE A 62 12.28 -18.16 -1.89
C PHE A 62 11.39 -19.09 -1.06
N ILE A 63 10.50 -19.84 -1.73
CA ILE A 63 9.65 -20.85 -1.09
C ILE A 63 10.50 -21.92 -0.39
N GLY A 64 11.50 -22.49 -1.07
CA GLY A 64 12.37 -23.52 -0.50
C GLY A 64 13.25 -23.05 0.67
N ARG A 65 13.32 -21.73 0.88
CA ARG A 65 14.01 -21.09 2.02
C ARG A 65 13.06 -20.55 3.07
N SER A 66 11.75 -20.70 2.90
CA SER A 66 10.73 -20.16 3.81
C SER A 66 10.05 -21.27 4.59
N ALA A 67 9.53 -20.94 5.77
CA ALA A 67 8.50 -21.73 6.41
C ALA A 67 7.12 -21.26 5.93
N LEU A 68 6.19 -22.17 5.65
CA LEU A 68 4.78 -21.84 5.47
C LEU A 68 4.14 -21.69 6.84
N ARG A 69 3.62 -20.51 7.12
CA ARG A 69 2.90 -20.18 8.36
C ARG A 69 1.48 -19.76 8.04
N PHE A 70 0.68 -19.66 9.09
CA PHE A 70 -0.68 -19.18 9.06
C PHE A 70 -0.79 -18.02 10.05
N ASP A 71 -1.35 -16.92 9.58
CA ASP A 71 -1.63 -15.74 10.38
C ASP A 71 -3.07 -15.80 10.88
N HIS A 72 -3.25 -15.66 12.19
CA HIS A 72 -4.58 -15.46 12.76
C HIS A 72 -4.79 -13.98 13.02
N ASP A 73 -6.05 -13.53 12.94
CA ASP A 73 -6.39 -12.14 13.23
C ASP A 73 -5.81 -11.69 14.59
N GLY A 74 -5.12 -10.54 14.60
CA GLY A 74 -4.51 -9.94 15.80
C GLY A 74 -3.05 -10.33 16.04
N PHE A 75 -2.60 -10.34 17.30
CA PHE A 75 -1.22 -10.71 17.68
C PHE A 75 -1.01 -12.23 17.77
N CYS A 76 -1.87 -13.00 17.12
CA CYS A 76 -2.05 -14.42 17.36
C CYS A 76 -1.32 -15.22 16.28
N ARG A 77 -0.04 -15.51 16.53
CA ARG A 77 0.74 -16.36 15.63
C ARG A 77 0.60 -17.82 16.05
N ASP A 78 0.57 -18.73 15.07
CA ASP A 78 0.75 -20.15 15.38
C ASP A 78 2.11 -20.41 16.03
N GLU A 79 2.12 -21.28 17.04
CA GLU A 79 3.34 -21.68 17.76
C GLU A 79 4.36 -22.38 16.83
N GLY A 80 3.93 -22.96 15.70
CA GLY A 80 4.79 -23.65 14.74
C GLY A 80 4.35 -23.50 13.29
N PRO A 81 5.23 -23.76 12.32
CA PRO A 81 4.90 -23.66 10.90
C PRO A 81 3.95 -24.77 10.45
N VAL A 82 3.14 -24.50 9.44
CA VAL A 82 2.31 -25.50 8.74
C VAL A 82 3.21 -26.46 7.95
N ALA A 83 4.29 -25.95 7.36
CA ALA A 83 5.35 -26.73 6.73
C ALA A 83 6.66 -25.96 6.70
N ASP A 84 7.80 -26.63 6.86
CA ASP A 84 9.12 -26.01 6.84
C ASP A 84 10.19 -26.99 6.29
N PRO A 85 10.67 -26.80 5.04
CA PRO A 85 10.10 -25.92 4.02
C PRO A 85 8.80 -26.51 3.43
N PRO A 86 7.91 -25.68 2.87
CA PRO A 86 6.75 -26.17 2.11
C PRO A 86 7.16 -26.74 0.74
N ASP A 87 6.43 -27.76 0.28
CA ASP A 87 6.49 -28.22 -1.10
C ASP A 87 5.75 -27.21 -1.99
N PRO A 88 6.41 -26.55 -2.95
CA PRO A 88 5.77 -25.56 -3.81
C PRO A 88 4.60 -26.17 -4.60
N ARG A 89 4.65 -27.46 -4.96
CA ARG A 89 3.57 -28.13 -5.70
C ARG A 89 2.28 -28.26 -4.89
N ARG A 90 2.38 -28.30 -3.56
CA ARG A 90 1.22 -28.32 -2.67
C ARG A 90 0.64 -26.94 -2.42
N LEU A 91 1.47 -25.88 -2.44
CA LEU A 91 1.01 -24.50 -2.19
C LEU A 91 -0.13 -24.10 -3.14
N GLY A 92 0.01 -24.43 -4.43
CA GLY A 92 -0.98 -24.11 -5.46
C GLY A 92 -1.90 -25.26 -5.88
N SER A 93 -1.82 -26.42 -5.22
CA SER A 93 -2.60 -27.60 -5.63
C SER A 93 -4.09 -27.43 -5.31
N LYS A 94 -4.96 -27.75 -6.28
CA LYS A 94 -6.40 -27.88 -6.03
C LYS A 94 -6.75 -29.18 -5.31
N ASP A 95 -5.99 -30.25 -5.58
CA ASP A 95 -6.29 -31.60 -5.11
C ASP A 95 -5.66 -31.87 -3.73
N ASN A 96 -4.48 -31.33 -3.47
CA ASN A 96 -3.75 -31.51 -2.21
C ASN A 96 -3.12 -30.19 -1.70
N PRO A 97 -3.95 -29.14 -1.45
CA PRO A 97 -3.47 -27.90 -0.88
C PRO A 97 -2.97 -28.09 0.56
N TYR A 98 -2.16 -27.16 1.05
CA TYR A 98 -2.00 -27.00 2.49
C TYR A 98 -3.31 -26.50 3.10
N GLN A 99 -3.63 -26.99 4.29
CA GLN A 99 -4.84 -26.65 5.02
C GLN A 99 -4.52 -26.33 6.46
N HIS A 100 -5.22 -25.35 7.00
CA HIS A 100 -5.09 -24.91 8.38
C HIS A 100 -6.43 -24.39 8.85
N ALA A 101 -6.72 -24.53 10.14
CA ALA A 101 -7.95 -24.03 10.75
C ALA A 101 -7.64 -22.85 11.66
N ASP A 102 -8.60 -21.93 11.86
CA ASP A 102 -8.40 -20.81 12.79
C ASP A 102 -8.19 -21.29 14.24
N VAL A 103 -8.55 -22.54 14.55
CA VAL A 103 -8.17 -23.27 15.77
C VAL A 103 -7.68 -24.67 15.39
N GLN A 104 -6.49 -25.06 15.85
CA GLN A 104 -6.07 -26.46 15.78
C GLN A 104 -6.62 -27.26 16.97
N PRO A 105 -7.47 -28.28 16.76
CA PRO A 105 -7.96 -29.13 17.85
C PRO A 105 -6.81 -29.80 18.60
N GLY A 106 -6.76 -29.64 19.92
CA GLY A 106 -5.77 -30.27 20.79
C GLY A 106 -4.41 -29.57 20.87
N LYS A 107 -4.21 -28.42 20.20
CA LYS A 107 -3.06 -27.53 20.45
C LYS A 107 -3.50 -26.33 21.27
N SER A 108 -2.62 -25.86 22.14
CA SER A 108 -2.82 -24.69 22.99
C SER A 108 -2.72 -23.39 22.19
N SER A 109 -3.47 -23.23 21.09
CA SER A 109 -3.66 -21.91 20.47
C SER A 109 -4.60 -21.09 21.36
N SER A 110 -4.15 -20.76 22.56
CA SER A 110 -4.81 -19.87 23.52
C SER A 110 -4.11 -19.93 24.89
N LYS A 111 -3.01 -19.20 25.05
CA LYS A 111 -2.73 -18.39 26.26
C LYS A 111 -1.58 -17.41 25.99
N PRO A 112 -1.75 -16.11 26.24
CA PRO A 112 -2.73 -15.53 27.15
C PRO A 112 -3.83 -14.68 26.46
N VAL A 113 -5.09 -15.06 26.69
CA VAL A 113 -6.26 -14.19 26.94
C VAL A 113 -6.68 -13.11 25.90
N SER A 114 -5.98 -12.87 24.80
CA SER A 114 -6.30 -11.75 23.88
C SER A 114 -6.34 -12.09 22.38
N CYS A 115 -6.76 -13.31 22.01
CA CYS A 115 -7.07 -13.65 20.61
C CYS A 115 -8.59 -13.63 20.41
N PRO A 116 -9.20 -12.49 20.02
CA PRO A 116 -10.62 -12.41 19.76
C PRO A 116 -10.88 -12.89 18.31
N GLY A 117 -11.64 -13.97 18.15
CA GLY A 117 -12.11 -14.39 16.83
C GLY A 117 -11.47 -15.67 16.31
N HIS A 118 -11.71 -16.77 17.02
CA HIS A 118 -11.42 -18.09 16.51
C HIS A 118 -12.69 -18.68 15.87
N GLY A 119 -12.64 -19.01 14.59
CA GLY A 119 -13.66 -19.78 13.88
C GLY A 119 -13.26 -21.25 13.72
N ASP A 120 -14.24 -22.15 13.57
CA ASP A 120 -13.95 -23.56 13.21
C ASP A 120 -13.72 -23.73 11.70
N LYS A 121 -13.30 -22.66 11.00
CA LYS A 121 -13.19 -22.66 9.55
C LYS A 121 -11.83 -23.19 9.12
N TRP A 122 -11.86 -24.08 8.12
CA TRP A 122 -10.67 -24.54 7.42
C TRP A 122 -10.40 -23.66 6.21
N HIS A 123 -9.14 -23.27 6.08
CA HIS A 123 -8.61 -22.48 5.00
C HIS A 123 -7.59 -23.28 4.19
N LYS A 124 -7.48 -22.94 2.90
CA LYS A 124 -6.53 -23.55 1.97
C LYS A 124 -5.48 -22.54 1.52
N SER A 125 -4.27 -23.00 1.24
CA SER A 125 -3.19 -22.16 0.69
C SER A 125 -3.52 -21.52 -0.68
N THR A 126 -4.59 -21.97 -1.32
CA THR A 126 -5.12 -21.44 -2.59
C THR A 126 -6.18 -20.34 -2.39
N GLU A 127 -6.49 -19.95 -1.15
CA GLU A 127 -7.43 -18.87 -0.83
C GLU A 127 -6.69 -17.57 -0.52
N ASP A 128 -7.07 -16.47 -1.19
CA ASP A 128 -6.40 -15.15 -1.12
C ASP A 128 -6.46 -14.47 0.26
N LYS A 129 -7.41 -14.90 1.09
CA LYS A 129 -7.60 -14.47 2.48
C LYS A 129 -7.56 -15.65 3.44
N GLY A 130 -6.90 -16.73 3.03
CA GLY A 130 -6.78 -17.94 3.83
C GLY A 130 -5.70 -17.87 4.89
N GLY A 131 -5.17 -16.70 5.27
CA GLY A 131 -4.19 -16.54 6.36
C GLY A 131 -2.76 -17.05 6.08
N PHE A 132 -2.54 -17.85 5.02
CA PHE A 132 -1.21 -18.40 4.73
C PHE A 132 -0.19 -17.34 4.31
N TYR A 133 1.04 -17.46 4.82
CA TYR A 133 2.17 -16.67 4.35
C TYR A 133 3.49 -17.46 4.39
N LEU A 134 4.45 -17.04 3.56
CA LEU A 134 5.82 -17.56 3.55
C LEU A 134 6.70 -16.72 4.49
N ASP A 135 7.42 -17.37 5.41
CA ASP A 135 8.30 -16.74 6.41
C ASP A 135 9.76 -17.11 6.12
N PRO A 136 10.50 -16.27 5.36
CA PRO A 136 11.91 -16.49 5.05
C PRO A 136 12.84 -16.02 6.18
N PRO A 137 14.04 -16.61 6.32
CA PRO A 137 15.09 -16.04 7.17
C PRO A 137 15.62 -14.72 6.57
N LYS A 138 16.14 -13.84 7.43
CA LYS A 138 16.54 -12.48 7.05
C LYS A 138 17.58 -12.42 5.92
N ASP A 139 18.44 -13.42 5.79
CA ASP A 139 19.48 -13.46 4.75
C ASP A 139 18.90 -13.64 3.34
N VAL A 140 17.68 -14.19 3.21
CA VAL A 140 16.98 -14.30 1.92
C VAL A 140 16.56 -12.93 1.37
N ARG A 141 16.41 -11.92 2.24
CA ARG A 141 15.94 -10.58 1.84
C ARG A 141 16.83 -9.88 0.84
N THR A 142 18.12 -10.21 0.77
CA THR A 142 19.04 -9.63 -0.22
C THR A 142 18.76 -10.11 -1.64
N GLY A 143 17.96 -11.17 -1.80
CA GLY A 143 17.71 -11.80 -3.09
C GLY A 143 18.95 -12.48 -3.65
N GLU A 144 18.96 -12.68 -4.96
CA GLU A 144 20.02 -13.41 -5.66
C GLU A 144 20.81 -12.45 -6.55
N ASN A 145 20.43 -12.36 -7.82
CA ASN A 145 21.12 -11.58 -8.83
C ASN A 145 20.23 -11.44 -10.08
N THR A 146 20.82 -10.91 -11.14
CA THR A 146 20.15 -10.68 -12.43
C THR A 146 20.02 -11.93 -13.32
N ASP A 147 20.33 -13.13 -12.81
CA ASP A 147 20.01 -14.41 -13.46
C ASP A 147 18.71 -15.01 -12.93
N ALA A 148 18.04 -14.36 -11.97
CA ALA A 148 16.72 -14.75 -11.51
C ALA A 148 15.69 -14.80 -12.67
N PRO A 149 14.70 -15.69 -12.61
CA PRO A 149 13.66 -15.75 -13.62
C PRO A 149 12.70 -14.56 -13.56
N VAL A 150 12.19 -14.17 -14.73
CA VAL A 150 10.97 -13.37 -14.82
C VAL A 150 9.81 -14.31 -15.14
N TYR A 151 8.64 -14.05 -14.58
CA TYR A 151 7.46 -14.84 -14.87
C TYR A 151 6.53 -14.07 -15.80
N TRP A 152 5.90 -14.74 -16.76
CA TRP A 152 4.99 -14.08 -17.69
C TRP A 152 3.63 -14.76 -17.78
N GLU A 153 2.61 -13.96 -18.06
CA GLU A 153 1.28 -14.41 -18.43
C GLU A 153 0.69 -13.54 -19.53
N TYR A 154 -0.28 -14.09 -20.27
CA TYR A 154 -0.92 -13.39 -21.37
C TYR A 154 -2.33 -12.97 -20.99
N HIS A 155 -2.73 -11.76 -21.35
CA HIS A 155 -4.07 -11.22 -21.13
C HIS A 155 -4.68 -10.81 -22.47
N LYS A 156 -5.95 -11.11 -22.70
CA LYS A 156 -6.70 -10.51 -23.82
C LYS A 156 -7.41 -9.25 -23.38
N HIS A 157 -7.58 -8.34 -24.33
CA HIS A 157 -8.52 -7.25 -24.17
C HIS A 157 -9.95 -7.79 -24.18
N LYS A 158 -10.84 -7.26 -23.33
CA LYS A 158 -12.21 -7.80 -23.20
C LYS A 158 -13.03 -7.71 -24.49
N THR A 159 -12.85 -6.63 -25.23
CA THR A 159 -13.73 -6.28 -26.36
C THR A 159 -13.01 -6.19 -27.71
N ASP A 160 -11.67 -6.17 -27.73
CA ASP A 160 -10.90 -6.01 -28.96
C ASP A 160 -10.07 -7.29 -29.18
N PRO A 161 -10.53 -8.22 -30.03
CA PRO A 161 -9.89 -9.52 -30.20
C PRO A 161 -8.49 -9.43 -30.80
N LYS A 162 -8.12 -8.28 -31.37
CA LYS A 162 -6.77 -8.03 -31.92
C LYS A 162 -5.79 -7.60 -30.84
N ARG A 163 -6.27 -7.12 -29.69
CA ARG A 163 -5.43 -6.65 -28.58
C ARG A 163 -5.19 -7.75 -27.56
N GLY A 164 -3.94 -7.82 -27.11
CA GLY A 164 -3.55 -8.59 -25.95
C GLY A 164 -2.37 -7.94 -25.23
N ALA A 165 -1.90 -8.56 -24.16
CA ALA A 165 -0.76 -8.07 -23.42
C ALA A 165 0.02 -9.22 -22.81
N TYR A 166 1.35 -9.11 -22.89
CA TYR A 166 2.27 -9.95 -22.13
C TYR A 166 2.61 -9.23 -20.82
N VAL A 167 2.13 -9.75 -19.70
CA VAL A 167 2.43 -9.25 -18.35
C VAL A 167 3.67 -9.96 -17.85
N TYR A 168 4.65 -9.18 -17.38
CA TYR A 168 5.89 -9.68 -16.78
C TYR A 168 5.88 -9.36 -15.30
N TRP A 169 6.16 -10.37 -14.48
CA TRP A 169 6.24 -10.32 -13.03
C TRP A 169 7.68 -10.43 -12.58
N PHE A 170 8.11 -9.47 -11.77
CA PHE A 170 9.43 -9.41 -11.16
C PHE A 170 9.30 -9.71 -9.67
N PHE A 171 10.09 -10.65 -9.17
CA PHE A 171 10.08 -10.99 -7.76
C PHE A 171 11.35 -10.51 -7.06
N TYR A 172 11.14 -9.81 -5.95
CA TYR A 172 12.18 -9.45 -4.99
C TYR A 172 11.77 -9.98 -3.61
N ALA A 173 12.73 -10.50 -2.86
CA ALA A 173 12.45 -11.10 -1.56
C ALA A 173 12.00 -10.08 -0.50
N TYR A 174 12.33 -8.81 -0.70
CA TYR A 174 12.10 -7.76 0.29
C TYR A 174 11.94 -6.39 -0.36
N ASN A 175 11.01 -5.58 0.15
CA ASN A 175 10.86 -4.16 -0.16
C ASN A 175 11.38 -3.32 1.01
N ASN A 176 12.11 -2.26 0.70
CA ASN A 176 12.66 -1.30 1.66
C ASN A 176 12.45 0.16 1.24
N LEU A 177 11.23 0.55 0.87
CA LEU A 177 10.92 1.93 0.50
C LEU A 177 11.05 2.92 1.68
N ILE A 178 10.21 2.79 2.70
CA ILE A 178 10.20 3.65 3.90
C ILE A 178 9.89 2.82 5.15
N PRO A 179 10.30 3.26 6.36
CA PRO A 179 9.78 2.72 7.62
C PRO A 179 8.24 2.75 7.57
N GLY A 180 7.61 1.58 7.67
CA GLY A 180 6.18 1.38 7.38
C GLY A 180 5.95 0.49 6.16
N ASN A 181 6.53 0.79 4.98
CA ASN A 181 6.32 0.02 3.74
C ASN A 181 7.37 -1.08 3.53
N ARG A 182 8.08 -1.45 4.59
CA ARG A 182 9.00 -2.59 4.56
C ARG A 182 8.21 -3.89 4.65
N HIS A 183 8.33 -4.74 3.64
CA HIS A 183 7.65 -6.03 3.61
C HIS A 183 8.48 -7.10 2.92
N GLU A 184 8.26 -8.35 3.32
CA GLU A 184 8.77 -9.52 2.61
C GLU A 184 7.86 -9.85 1.44
N GLY A 185 8.47 -10.30 0.34
CA GLY A 185 7.80 -10.57 -0.91
C GLY A 185 7.35 -9.31 -1.60
N ASP A 186 7.98 -9.01 -2.72
CA ASP A 186 7.68 -7.85 -3.52
C ASP A 186 7.53 -8.25 -4.99
N TRP A 187 6.29 -8.16 -5.46
CA TRP A 187 5.87 -8.51 -6.80
C TRP A 187 5.59 -7.24 -7.60
N GLU A 188 6.50 -6.95 -8.51
CA GLU A 188 6.41 -5.83 -9.44
C GLU A 188 5.97 -6.32 -10.82
N ARG A 189 5.35 -5.43 -11.62
CA ARG A 189 4.95 -5.82 -12.98
C ARG A 189 4.91 -4.70 -14.00
N VAL A 190 5.12 -5.10 -15.25
CA VAL A 190 4.81 -4.32 -16.46
C VAL A 190 4.01 -5.17 -17.44
N ALA A 191 3.31 -4.54 -18.38
CA ALA A 191 2.62 -5.26 -19.44
C ALA A 191 2.95 -4.67 -20.82
N VAL A 192 3.48 -5.49 -21.72
CA VAL A 192 3.66 -5.11 -23.12
C VAL A 192 2.34 -5.36 -23.85
N GLN A 193 1.65 -4.27 -24.20
CA GLN A 193 0.43 -4.32 -25.00
C GLN A 193 0.80 -4.64 -26.45
N VAL A 194 0.07 -5.57 -27.05
CA VAL A 194 0.24 -6.00 -28.44
C VAL A 194 -1.07 -5.89 -29.21
N ARG A 195 -0.97 -5.59 -30.50
CA ARG A 195 -2.06 -5.68 -31.48
C ARG A 195 -1.60 -6.48 -32.68
N ASP A 196 -2.37 -7.50 -33.04
CA ASP A 196 -2.06 -8.37 -34.19
C ASP A 196 -0.59 -8.87 -34.15
N GLY A 197 -0.10 -9.26 -32.96
CA GLY A 197 1.27 -9.75 -32.72
C GLY A 197 2.38 -8.68 -32.74
N LYS A 198 2.02 -7.39 -32.84
CA LYS A 198 2.98 -6.26 -32.82
C LYS A 198 2.84 -5.45 -31.54
N PRO A 199 3.94 -5.01 -30.91
CA PRO A 199 3.85 -4.23 -29.69
C PRO A 199 3.37 -2.80 -29.97
N GLU A 200 2.46 -2.30 -29.14
CA GLU A 200 1.87 -0.95 -29.24
C GLU A 200 2.28 -0.02 -28.11
N ALA A 201 2.41 -0.55 -26.89
CA ALA A 201 2.73 0.22 -25.69
C ALA A 201 3.26 -0.68 -24.57
N VAL A 202 3.88 -0.08 -23.55
CA VAL A 202 4.23 -0.73 -22.29
C VAL A 202 3.48 -0.05 -21.16
N THR A 203 2.73 -0.82 -20.40
CA THR A 203 2.01 -0.40 -19.20
C THR A 203 2.86 -0.66 -17.96
N PHE A 204 2.93 0.33 -17.08
CA PHE A 204 3.67 0.27 -15.82
C PHE A 204 2.68 0.26 -14.65
N ALA A 205 2.85 -0.71 -13.74
CA ALA A 205 2.20 -0.73 -12.43
C ALA A 205 3.18 -0.19 -11.39
N LYS A 206 2.68 0.59 -10.43
CA LYS A 206 3.49 1.13 -9.33
C LYS A 206 2.66 1.28 -8.07
N HIS A 207 3.13 0.74 -6.94
CA HIS A 207 2.62 1.05 -5.59
C HIS A 207 1.09 1.00 -5.43
N GLY A 208 0.40 0.09 -6.12
CA GLY A 208 -1.07 0.01 -6.10
C GLY A 208 -1.82 1.22 -6.70
N LYS A 209 -1.12 2.18 -7.31
CA LYS A 209 -1.69 3.34 -7.99
C LYS A 209 -2.21 2.99 -9.39
N ASP A 210 -2.88 3.97 -10.00
CA ASP A 210 -3.31 3.86 -11.40
C ASP A 210 -2.12 3.57 -12.32
N THR A 211 -2.33 2.61 -13.20
CA THR A 211 -1.36 2.28 -14.24
C THR A 211 -1.30 3.37 -15.27
N CYS A 212 -0.14 3.49 -15.89
CA CYS A 212 0.10 4.37 -17.01
C CYS A 212 0.82 3.59 -18.12
N SER A 213 0.83 4.11 -19.33
CA SER A 213 1.51 3.50 -20.47
C SER A 213 2.38 4.49 -21.24
N VAL A 214 3.38 3.94 -21.92
CA VAL A 214 4.24 4.63 -22.88
C VAL A 214 4.11 3.89 -24.20
N LYS A 215 3.91 4.61 -25.31
CA LYS A 215 3.80 3.99 -26.63
C LYS A 215 5.11 3.30 -26.98
N TRP A 216 5.03 2.18 -27.70
CA TRP A 216 6.22 1.43 -28.11
C TRP A 216 7.20 2.28 -28.93
N SER A 217 6.68 3.18 -29.77
CA SER A 217 7.49 4.14 -30.54
C SER A 217 8.21 5.20 -29.70
N GLU A 218 7.80 5.39 -28.45
CA GLU A 218 8.36 6.36 -27.49
C GLU A 218 9.17 5.67 -26.39
N MET A 219 9.21 4.33 -26.37
CA MET A 219 9.97 3.56 -25.40
C MET A 219 11.48 3.65 -25.67
N GLU A 220 12.26 3.74 -24.61
CA GLU A 220 13.69 3.48 -24.66
C GLU A 220 13.90 1.97 -24.89
N LEU A 221 14.40 1.60 -26.07
CA LEU A 221 14.70 0.21 -26.40
C LEU A 221 16.19 -0.05 -26.21
N ASP A 222 16.53 -1.23 -25.72
CA ASP A 222 17.90 -1.73 -25.71
C ASP A 222 18.45 -1.75 -27.15
N PRO A 223 19.58 -1.10 -27.44
CA PRO A 223 20.08 -0.97 -28.80
C PRO A 223 20.63 -2.28 -29.38
N GLN A 224 20.86 -3.32 -28.57
CA GLN A 224 21.39 -4.59 -29.06
C GLN A 224 20.26 -5.46 -29.61
N ASP A 225 19.20 -5.63 -28.82
CA ASP A 225 18.18 -6.66 -29.08
C ASP A 225 16.75 -6.09 -29.19
N GLY A 226 16.55 -4.79 -28.93
CA GLY A 226 15.27 -4.10 -29.09
C GLY A 226 14.27 -4.30 -27.95
N HIS A 227 14.73 -4.78 -26.79
CA HIS A 227 13.89 -4.99 -25.61
C HIS A 227 13.51 -3.66 -24.94
N PRO A 228 12.26 -3.49 -24.46
CA PRO A 228 11.86 -2.26 -23.80
C PRO A 228 12.60 -2.12 -22.46
N THR A 229 13.16 -0.94 -22.21
CA THR A 229 13.88 -0.64 -20.96
C THR A 229 12.89 -0.29 -19.86
N VAL A 230 13.04 -0.93 -18.71
CA VAL A 230 12.30 -0.67 -17.48
C VAL A 230 13.29 -0.33 -16.38
N TYR A 231 13.04 0.73 -15.64
CA TYR A 231 13.87 1.13 -14.50
C TYR A 231 13.22 0.69 -13.20
N SER A 232 13.93 -0.13 -12.42
CA SER A 232 13.49 -0.54 -11.09
C SER A 232 14.03 0.44 -10.03
N ALA A 233 13.14 0.98 -9.20
CA ALA A 233 13.51 1.92 -8.16
C ALA A 233 14.28 1.27 -7.01
N ARG A 234 15.20 2.02 -6.41
CA ARG A 234 16.04 1.50 -5.33
C ARG A 234 15.22 1.12 -4.10
N GLY A 235 15.36 -0.13 -3.63
CA GLY A 235 14.75 -0.68 -2.44
C GLY A 235 13.28 -1.01 -2.56
N SER A 236 12.49 -0.21 -3.28
CA SER A 236 11.06 -0.40 -3.48
C SER A 236 10.69 -1.18 -4.74
N HIS A 237 11.66 -1.34 -5.64
CA HIS A 237 11.57 -2.06 -6.90
C HIS A 237 10.56 -1.59 -7.93
N GLY A 238 9.75 -0.57 -7.60
CA GLY A 238 8.75 0.04 -8.47
C GLY A 238 9.25 0.18 -9.91
N SER A 239 8.42 -0.25 -10.86
CA SER A 239 8.78 -0.32 -12.28
C SER A 239 8.42 0.98 -13.01
N TYR A 240 9.41 1.61 -13.66
CA TYR A 240 9.25 2.93 -14.29
C TYR A 240 9.74 2.99 -15.73
N PRO A 241 9.12 3.84 -16.58
CA PRO A 241 9.56 4.06 -17.97
C PRO A 241 10.82 4.94 -18.09
N THR A 242 11.18 5.65 -17.02
CA THR A 242 12.33 6.56 -17.01
C THR A 242 13.13 6.39 -15.73
N ASP A 243 14.38 6.86 -15.75
CA ASP A 243 15.28 6.91 -14.61
C ASP A 243 15.09 8.15 -13.72
N LYS A 244 14.05 8.94 -13.98
CA LYS A 244 13.71 10.10 -13.16
C LYS A 244 13.03 9.67 -11.88
N ASN A 245 13.38 10.30 -10.77
CA ASN A 245 12.72 10.07 -9.48
C ASN A 245 11.20 10.28 -9.59
N GLN A 246 10.46 9.56 -8.75
CA GLN A 246 9.00 9.54 -8.79
C GLN A 246 8.47 9.76 -7.39
N TRP A 247 7.54 10.70 -7.23
CA TRP A 247 6.90 10.89 -5.93
C TRP A 247 5.84 9.82 -5.69
N VAL A 248 6.03 9.01 -4.65
CA VAL A 248 5.15 7.90 -4.28
C VAL A 248 4.98 7.86 -2.77
N ASN A 249 3.74 7.73 -2.29
CA ASN A 249 3.41 7.50 -0.88
C ASN A 249 4.20 8.39 0.12
N GLY A 250 4.33 9.68 -0.18
CA GLY A 250 5.04 10.65 0.67
C GLY A 250 6.57 10.58 0.64
N THR A 251 7.16 9.86 -0.33
CA THR A 251 8.61 9.71 -0.50
C THR A 251 8.99 9.71 -1.99
N LEU A 252 10.29 9.60 -2.28
CA LEU A 252 10.80 9.42 -3.64
C LEU A 252 11.20 7.96 -3.88
N ASP A 253 10.63 7.39 -4.93
CA ASP A 253 11.24 6.29 -5.65
C ASP A 253 12.40 6.80 -6.51
N ARG A 254 13.51 6.05 -6.47
CA ARG A 254 14.78 6.44 -7.09
C ARG A 254 15.25 5.40 -8.11
N PRO A 255 14.61 5.30 -9.29
CA PRO A 255 15.19 4.60 -10.43
C PRO A 255 16.47 5.31 -10.90
N SER A 256 17.35 4.62 -11.64
CA SER A 256 18.58 5.24 -12.19
C SER A 256 19.19 4.42 -13.33
N LYS A 257 19.97 5.06 -14.22
CA LYS A 257 20.70 4.41 -15.34
C LYS A 257 22.03 3.70 -14.98
N GLY A 258 22.36 3.48 -13.69
CA GLY A 258 23.71 3.07 -13.28
C GLY A 258 23.85 1.75 -12.53
N GLY A 259 22.80 0.93 -12.44
CA GLY A 259 22.86 -0.37 -11.76
C GLY A 259 22.99 -1.56 -12.71
N ALA A 260 22.81 -2.76 -12.16
CA ALA A 260 22.92 -3.99 -12.91
C ALA A 260 21.77 -4.15 -13.93
N GLU A 261 22.09 -4.74 -15.07
CA GLU A 261 21.12 -5.07 -16.13
C GLU A 261 20.59 -6.49 -15.94
N TRP A 262 19.28 -6.61 -15.82
CA TRP A 262 18.58 -7.88 -15.80
C TRP A 262 17.95 -8.14 -17.18
N ARG A 263 18.60 -9.01 -17.94
CA ARG A 263 18.17 -9.45 -19.28
C ARG A 263 17.12 -10.53 -19.16
N THR A 264 15.89 -10.10 -18.88
CA THR A 264 14.82 -11.00 -18.41
C THR A 264 14.45 -12.09 -19.42
N TRP A 265 14.63 -11.86 -20.72
CA TRP A 265 14.38 -12.85 -21.79
C TRP A 265 15.24 -14.11 -21.67
N LYS A 266 16.38 -14.07 -20.98
CA LYS A 266 17.23 -15.26 -20.75
C LYS A 266 16.55 -16.31 -19.88
N HIS A 267 15.67 -15.87 -18.97
CA HIS A 267 14.99 -16.72 -18.00
C HIS A 267 13.49 -16.37 -17.87
N ALA A 268 12.83 -16.10 -18.99
CA ALA A 268 11.38 -15.84 -19.02
C ALA A 268 10.59 -17.16 -18.96
N ARG A 269 9.85 -17.36 -17.86
CA ARG A 269 9.08 -18.59 -17.61
C ARG A 269 7.58 -18.31 -17.59
N PRO A 270 6.75 -19.16 -18.22
CA PRO A 270 5.29 -19.03 -18.12
C PRO A 270 4.87 -19.26 -16.67
N VAL A 271 4.19 -18.30 -16.06
CA VAL A 271 3.85 -18.35 -14.63
C VAL A 271 2.94 -19.54 -14.28
N ASN A 272 2.10 -19.97 -15.22
CA ASN A 272 1.21 -21.12 -15.04
C ASN A 272 1.94 -22.48 -15.12
N GLY A 273 3.22 -22.48 -15.49
CA GLY A 273 4.08 -23.66 -15.44
C GLY A 273 4.87 -23.79 -14.14
N GLU A 274 4.82 -22.78 -13.27
CA GLU A 274 5.56 -22.78 -12.01
C GLU A 274 4.88 -23.69 -10.98
N PRO A 275 5.64 -24.41 -10.14
CA PRO A 275 5.08 -25.40 -9.21
C PRO A 275 4.16 -24.77 -8.17
N TRP A 276 4.36 -23.49 -7.86
CA TRP A 276 3.58 -22.72 -6.89
C TRP A 276 2.36 -22.01 -7.51
N TRP A 277 2.13 -22.16 -8.83
CA TRP A 277 0.96 -21.58 -9.50
C TRP A 277 -0.33 -22.10 -8.85
N GLY A 278 -1.10 -21.18 -8.25
CA GLY A 278 -2.27 -21.51 -7.44
C GLY A 278 -2.15 -21.05 -5.99
N TYR A 279 -0.93 -20.79 -5.50
CA TYR A 279 -0.72 -20.21 -4.19
C TYR A 279 -1.33 -18.81 -4.17
N ALA A 280 -2.19 -18.55 -3.18
CA ALA A 280 -2.87 -17.27 -3.05
C ALA A 280 -2.58 -16.52 -1.75
N GLY A 281 -1.74 -17.12 -0.88
CA GLY A 281 -1.29 -16.47 0.34
C GLY A 281 -0.22 -15.40 0.10
N TRP A 282 0.29 -14.85 1.20
CA TRP A 282 1.25 -13.77 1.19
C TRP A 282 2.69 -14.27 1.01
N TRP A 283 3.49 -13.50 0.28
CA TRP A 283 4.90 -13.83 0.00
C TRP A 283 5.85 -13.31 1.09
N GLY A 284 5.46 -13.40 2.35
CA GLY A 284 6.15 -12.72 3.44
C GLY A 284 5.22 -12.50 4.62
N SER A 285 5.78 -12.31 5.82
CA SER A 285 4.97 -11.82 6.94
C SER A 285 4.45 -10.41 6.63
N GLN A 286 3.15 -10.19 6.82
CA GLN A 286 2.51 -8.91 6.54
C GLN A 286 2.27 -8.10 7.81
N GLN A 287 2.17 -6.78 7.66
CA GLN A 287 1.82 -5.88 8.77
C GLN A 287 0.30 -5.72 8.93
N HIS A 288 -0.48 -6.21 7.97
CA HIS A 288 -1.95 -6.07 7.91
C HIS A 288 -2.43 -4.62 7.90
N VAL A 289 -1.58 -3.70 7.44
CA VAL A 289 -1.93 -2.28 7.24
C VAL A 289 -2.05 -2.01 5.74
N SER A 290 -3.19 -1.43 5.34
CA SER A 290 -3.46 -1.08 3.94
C SER A 290 -2.37 -0.16 3.39
N GLY A 291 -1.79 -0.51 2.23
CA GLY A 291 -0.69 0.24 1.62
C GLY A 291 0.72 -0.11 2.13
N PHE A 292 0.84 -0.98 3.13
CA PHE A 292 2.12 -1.42 3.71
C PHE A 292 2.41 -2.90 3.52
N ASN A 293 1.39 -3.67 3.17
CA ASN A 293 1.55 -5.08 2.81
C ASN A 293 2.20 -5.23 1.43
N GLY A 294 2.98 -6.30 1.29
CA GLY A 294 3.52 -6.71 0.02
C GLY A 294 2.42 -7.10 -0.96
N PRO A 295 2.58 -6.81 -2.25
CA PRO A 295 1.56 -7.15 -3.24
C PRO A 295 1.42 -8.67 -3.35
N ASN A 296 0.17 -9.14 -3.45
CA ASN A 296 -0.09 -10.53 -3.80
C ASN A 296 0.59 -10.87 -5.13
N GLY A 297 1.14 -12.08 -5.20
CA GLY A 297 1.79 -12.60 -6.41
C GLY A 297 0.82 -12.95 -7.53
N PRO A 298 1.34 -13.44 -8.66
CA PRO A 298 0.51 -13.99 -9.73
C PRO A 298 -0.15 -15.30 -9.29
N GLN A 299 -1.46 -15.43 -9.55
CA GLN A 299 -2.25 -16.61 -9.20
C GLN A 299 -3.42 -16.79 -10.19
N PRO A 300 -3.95 -18.02 -10.35
CA PRO A 300 -5.12 -18.28 -11.19
C PRO A 300 -6.32 -17.42 -10.80
N GLY A 301 -7.04 -16.92 -11.81
CA GLY A 301 -8.28 -16.16 -11.61
C GLY A 301 -8.09 -14.73 -11.08
N ARG A 302 -6.85 -14.31 -10.80
CA ARG A 302 -6.58 -12.92 -10.42
C ARG A 302 -6.91 -11.98 -11.58
N LEU A 303 -7.67 -10.92 -11.27
CA LEU A 303 -7.93 -9.85 -12.21
C LEU A 303 -6.94 -8.71 -12.00
N LEU A 304 -6.36 -8.22 -13.09
CA LEU A 304 -5.46 -7.09 -13.08
C LEU A 304 -6.13 -5.90 -13.77
N SER A 305 -6.14 -4.75 -13.10
CA SER A 305 -6.68 -3.51 -13.64
C SER A 305 -5.68 -2.77 -14.51
N GLY A 306 -6.21 -2.09 -15.53
CA GLY A 306 -5.48 -1.07 -16.27
C GLY A 306 -4.32 -1.58 -17.13
N ILE A 307 -4.24 -2.89 -17.41
CA ILE A 307 -3.24 -3.47 -18.33
C ILE A 307 -3.28 -2.76 -19.69
N PHE A 308 -4.47 -2.47 -20.20
CA PHE A 308 -4.71 -1.86 -21.51
C PHE A 308 -4.91 -0.34 -21.45
N THR A 309 -4.44 0.29 -20.38
CA THR A 309 -4.54 1.75 -20.20
C THR A 309 -3.86 2.50 -21.34
N ASN A 310 -4.46 3.62 -21.74
CA ASN A 310 -3.87 4.60 -22.67
C ASN A 310 -3.44 5.88 -21.94
N ASN A 311 -3.51 5.89 -20.60
CA ASN A 311 -3.10 7.03 -19.79
C ASN A 311 -1.58 7.16 -19.85
N SER A 312 -1.05 8.29 -20.30
CA SER A 312 0.40 8.50 -20.38
C SER A 312 1.06 8.52 -19.00
N CYS A 313 2.28 7.99 -18.88
CA CYS A 313 3.04 7.96 -17.61
C CYS A 313 3.52 9.31 -17.07
N GLY A 314 3.25 10.42 -17.76
CA GLY A 314 3.78 11.73 -17.39
C GLY A 314 5.30 11.81 -17.57
N SER A 315 5.82 13.03 -17.67
CA SER A 315 7.27 13.25 -17.57
C SER A 315 7.61 13.36 -16.09
N GLY A 316 8.31 12.37 -15.54
CA GLY A 316 8.59 12.23 -14.10
C GLY A 316 8.87 13.55 -13.35
N ASP A 317 8.45 13.60 -12.09
CA ASP A 317 8.43 14.80 -11.27
C ASP A 317 9.81 15.47 -11.16
N LYS A 318 9.85 16.80 -11.22
CA LYS A 318 11.04 17.55 -10.79
C LYS A 318 11.24 17.33 -9.28
N PRO A 319 12.49 17.26 -8.80
CA PRO A 319 12.74 17.32 -7.36
C PRO A 319 12.00 18.54 -6.77
N PRO A 320 11.46 18.46 -5.54
CA PRO A 320 11.02 19.67 -4.85
C PRO A 320 12.18 20.67 -4.93
N THR A 321 11.90 21.87 -5.43
CA THR A 321 12.83 22.98 -5.34
C THR A 321 13.20 23.15 -3.87
N ASP A 322 14.50 23.30 -3.59
CA ASP A 322 15.00 23.67 -2.26
C ASP A 322 14.10 24.74 -1.63
N PRO A 323 13.87 24.72 -0.31
CA PRO A 323 13.09 25.74 0.36
C PRO A 323 13.63 27.12 -0.04
N PRO A 324 12.76 28.11 -0.36
CA PRO A 324 13.20 29.39 -0.88
C PRO A 324 14.22 30.02 0.06
N LYS A 325 15.42 30.29 -0.47
CA LYS A 325 16.41 31.15 0.17
C LYS A 325 15.82 32.56 0.28
N ASP A 326 15.97 33.11 1.49
CA ASP A 326 15.82 34.50 1.90
C ASP A 326 15.66 35.52 0.78
N GLN A 327 14.53 36.25 0.78
CA GLN A 327 14.45 37.61 0.27
C GLN A 327 13.40 38.43 1.04
N PRO A 328 13.58 39.76 1.11
CA PRO A 328 13.50 40.53 2.34
C PRO A 328 12.12 41.07 2.65
N SER A 329 11.90 41.30 3.95
CA SER A 329 10.81 42.09 4.50
C SER A 329 10.76 43.47 3.88
N ASP A 330 9.61 43.87 3.33
CA ASP A 330 9.07 45.19 3.59
C ASP A 330 7.57 45.32 3.24
N GLN A 331 6.90 46.05 4.12
CA GLN A 331 5.57 46.65 4.07
C GLN A 331 4.32 45.90 4.59
N PRO A 332 3.41 46.67 5.23
CA PRO A 332 2.71 46.24 6.43
C PRO A 332 1.21 46.06 6.18
N THR A 333 0.63 45.01 6.75
CA THR A 333 -0.82 44.89 6.88
C THR A 333 -1.19 44.70 8.35
N ASN A 334 -1.88 45.71 8.85
CA ASN A 334 -2.46 45.78 10.19
C ASN A 334 -3.31 44.54 10.48
N GLN A 335 -2.87 43.75 11.46
CA GLN A 335 -3.73 42.84 12.22
C GLN A 335 -3.24 42.83 13.66
N PRO A 336 -4.13 42.76 14.66
CA PRO A 336 -3.80 43.13 16.04
C PRO A 336 -2.75 42.18 16.60
N THR A 337 -1.63 42.74 17.03
CA THR A 337 -0.61 42.07 17.83
C THR A 337 -1.21 41.68 19.18
N GLY A 338 -1.64 40.44 19.31
CA GLY A 338 -1.70 39.75 20.60
C GLY A 338 -0.29 39.28 20.96
N GLN A 339 0.33 39.95 21.92
CA GLN A 339 1.57 39.53 22.57
C GLN A 339 1.42 38.14 23.21
N PRO A 340 2.46 37.30 23.25
CA PRO A 340 2.38 35.98 23.87
C PRO A 340 2.33 36.14 25.39
N THR A 341 1.18 35.85 25.99
CA THR A 341 1.11 35.64 27.43
C THR A 341 1.44 34.18 27.72
N ASP A 342 2.55 33.95 28.41
CA ASP A 342 2.80 32.75 29.22
C ASP A 342 1.67 32.59 30.25
N GLN A 343 0.54 32.04 29.83
CA GLN A 343 -0.47 31.51 30.73
C GLN A 343 -0.50 30.00 30.55
N ALA A 344 -0.13 29.29 31.61
CA ALA A 344 -0.31 27.85 31.72
C ALA A 344 -1.73 27.49 31.27
N VAL A 345 -1.87 26.49 30.40
CA VAL A 345 -3.18 26.06 29.92
C VAL A 345 -4.00 25.62 31.13
N PRO A 346 -5.22 26.13 31.37
CA PRO A 346 -5.98 25.77 32.56
C PRO A 346 -6.11 24.25 32.70
N ARG A 347 -5.74 23.73 33.87
CA ARG A 347 -5.87 22.32 34.27
C ARG A 347 -7.34 21.97 34.54
N THR A 348 -8.16 22.05 33.50
CA THR A 348 -9.59 21.76 33.55
C THR A 348 -9.98 20.83 32.41
N LYS A 349 -11.17 20.24 32.55
CA LYS A 349 -11.78 19.39 31.52
C LYS A 349 -11.93 20.12 30.18
N GLU A 350 -12.30 21.40 30.22
CA GLU A 350 -12.43 22.27 29.05
C GLU A 350 -11.06 22.56 28.41
N GLY A 351 -10.00 22.67 29.22
CA GLY A 351 -8.62 22.76 28.74
C GLY A 351 -8.20 21.53 27.95
N ALA A 352 -8.46 20.33 28.48
CA ALA A 352 -8.18 19.06 27.81
C ALA A 352 -8.97 18.91 26.50
N ILE A 353 -10.26 19.28 26.51
CA ILE A 353 -11.12 19.26 25.31
C ILE A 353 -10.57 20.19 24.23
N ARG A 354 -10.29 21.46 24.55
CA ARG A 354 -9.75 22.41 23.56
C ARG A 354 -8.45 21.94 22.96
N ARG A 355 -7.57 21.34 23.77
CA ARG A 355 -6.28 20.82 23.30
C ARG A 355 -6.45 19.62 22.39
N TYR A 356 -7.42 18.75 22.67
CA TYR A 356 -7.74 17.63 21.78
C TYR A 356 -8.41 18.09 20.48
N GLU A 357 -9.29 19.10 20.52
CA GLU A 357 -9.85 19.73 19.31
C GLU A 357 -8.76 20.36 18.44
N GLU A 358 -7.78 21.03 19.05
CA GLU A 358 -6.60 21.56 18.35
C GLU A 358 -5.83 20.44 17.63
N TYR A 359 -5.64 19.29 18.30
CA TYR A 359 -5.04 18.11 17.68
C TYR A 359 -5.88 17.58 16.51
N LEU A 360 -7.20 17.40 16.67
CA LEU A 360 -8.09 16.96 15.59
C LEU A 360 -8.02 17.91 14.38
N HIS A 361 -8.03 19.22 14.63
CA HIS A 361 -7.94 20.21 13.56
C HIS A 361 -6.57 20.20 12.88
N ALA A 362 -5.50 20.00 13.65
CA ALA A 362 -4.15 19.86 13.13
C ALA A 362 -4.02 18.61 12.25
N VAL A 363 -4.62 17.47 12.65
CA VAL A 363 -4.72 16.28 11.81
C VAL A 363 -5.48 16.58 10.50
N GLY A 364 -6.60 17.31 10.59
CA GLY A 364 -7.37 17.70 9.41
C GLY A 364 -6.64 18.66 8.46
N ARG A 365 -5.70 19.47 8.96
CA ARG A 365 -4.85 20.38 8.18
C ARG A 365 -3.50 19.79 7.78
N GLU A 366 -3.20 18.57 8.22
CA GLU A 366 -1.88 17.94 8.06
C GLU A 366 -0.74 18.75 8.71
N ASP A 367 -1.04 19.46 9.81
CA ASP A 367 -0.08 20.25 10.58
C ASP A 367 0.74 19.34 11.50
N ILE A 368 1.81 18.78 10.92
CA ILE A 368 2.70 17.82 11.60
C ILE A 368 3.34 18.39 12.88
N LYS A 369 3.59 19.71 12.93
CA LYS A 369 4.22 20.33 14.09
C LYS A 369 3.27 20.30 15.29
N THR A 370 2.03 20.73 15.09
CA THR A 370 1.01 20.75 16.15
C THR A 370 0.60 19.34 16.57
N VAL A 371 0.48 18.42 15.60
CA VAL A 371 0.17 17.01 15.88
C VAL A 371 1.26 16.36 16.75
N CYS A 372 2.54 16.55 16.42
CA CYS A 372 3.63 16.00 17.22
C CYS A 372 3.88 16.74 18.54
N ASP A 373 3.45 18.00 18.66
CA ASP A 373 3.47 18.74 19.92
C ASP A 373 2.42 18.19 20.89
N VAL A 374 1.16 18.05 20.46
CA VAL A 374 0.07 17.54 21.32
C VAL A 374 0.22 16.03 21.59
N GLY A 375 0.62 15.25 20.58
CA GLY A 375 0.80 13.80 20.65
C GLY A 375 2.19 13.34 21.09
N GLY A 376 3.08 14.25 21.47
CA GLY A 376 4.50 13.97 21.70
C GLY A 376 4.79 12.77 22.63
N PRO A 377 4.15 12.68 23.82
CA PRO A 377 4.37 11.55 24.73
C PRO A 377 3.94 10.19 24.15
N ALA A 378 2.74 10.10 23.58
CA ALA A 378 2.26 8.91 22.88
C ALA A 378 3.17 8.53 21.70
N ALA A 379 3.57 9.52 20.90
CA ALA A 379 4.43 9.29 19.74
C ALA A 379 5.84 8.84 20.15
N LYS A 380 6.40 9.35 21.26
CA LYS A 380 7.68 8.90 21.79
C LYS A 380 7.63 7.45 22.27
N LYS A 381 6.53 7.07 22.94
CA LYS A 381 6.27 5.69 23.36
C LYS A 381 6.16 4.75 22.15
N ALA A 382 5.48 5.17 21.09
CA ALA A 382 5.42 4.41 19.84
C ALA A 382 6.80 4.31 19.15
N GLU A 383 7.59 5.39 19.15
CA GLU A 383 8.95 5.39 18.62
C GLU A 383 9.84 4.38 19.36
N ASP A 384 9.76 4.32 20.70
CA ASP A 384 10.48 3.35 21.53
C ASP A 384 10.04 1.89 21.29
N GLN A 385 8.82 1.69 20.78
CA GLN A 385 8.31 0.39 20.35
C GLN A 385 8.68 0.05 18.89
N GLY A 386 9.43 0.92 18.21
CA GLY A 386 9.96 0.67 16.87
C GLY A 386 9.14 1.26 15.73
N PHE A 387 8.11 2.06 16.01
CA PHE A 387 7.27 2.71 14.98
C PHE A 387 7.95 3.93 14.31
N GLY A 388 9.08 4.39 14.85
CA GLY A 388 9.85 5.52 14.33
C GLY A 388 9.33 6.90 14.79
N PRO A 389 10.03 7.98 14.40
CA PRO A 389 9.73 9.33 14.88
C PRO A 389 8.33 9.83 14.48
N CYS A 390 7.70 10.61 15.36
CA CYS A 390 6.37 11.21 15.12
C CYS A 390 6.26 11.89 13.75
N THR A 391 7.27 12.67 13.38
CA THR A 391 7.27 13.46 12.14
C THR A 391 7.26 12.61 10.88
N SER A 392 7.75 11.37 10.94
CA SER A 392 7.66 10.42 9.81
C SER A 392 6.36 9.63 9.84
N THR A 393 5.93 9.18 11.02
CA THR A 393 4.77 8.28 11.17
C THR A 393 3.45 9.02 10.95
N PHE A 394 3.33 10.28 11.36
CA PHE A 394 2.10 11.04 11.12
C PHE A 394 1.93 11.52 9.69
N LEU A 395 3.02 11.69 8.92
CA LEU A 395 2.91 11.91 7.47
C LEU A 395 2.26 10.72 6.76
N ILE A 396 2.48 9.51 7.28
CA ILE A 396 1.79 8.30 6.85
C ILE A 396 0.33 8.32 7.30
N THR A 397 0.07 8.62 8.58
CA THR A 397 -1.30 8.72 9.13
C THR A 397 -2.17 9.68 8.32
N PHE A 398 -1.64 10.84 7.93
CA PHE A 398 -2.38 11.79 7.12
C PHE A 398 -2.79 11.20 5.76
N GLN A 399 -1.97 10.35 5.14
CA GLN A 399 -2.32 9.74 3.86
C GLN A 399 -3.43 8.69 3.97
N MET A 400 -3.64 8.11 5.15
CA MET A 400 -4.71 7.13 5.40
C MET A 400 -6.08 7.78 5.61
N ILE A 401 -6.14 9.08 5.93
CA ILE A 401 -7.38 9.80 6.18
C ILE A 401 -7.91 10.35 4.85
N SER A 402 -9.17 10.02 4.51
CA SER A 402 -9.80 10.51 3.28
C SER A 402 -9.92 12.04 3.26
N PRO A 403 -9.96 12.69 2.08
CA PRO A 403 -10.17 14.14 1.99
C PRO A 403 -11.44 14.62 2.73
N THR A 404 -12.51 13.82 2.69
CA THR A 404 -13.76 14.10 3.40
C THR A 404 -13.58 14.07 4.92
N GLN A 405 -12.87 13.06 5.43
CA GLN A 405 -12.57 12.96 6.87
C GLN A 405 -11.63 14.09 7.31
N LYS A 406 -10.59 14.42 6.54
CA LYS A 406 -9.70 15.56 6.84
C LYS A 406 -10.48 16.86 6.95
N LYS A 407 -11.37 17.12 5.99
CA LYS A 407 -12.22 18.31 6.00
C LYS A 407 -13.15 18.34 7.21
N ALA A 408 -13.71 17.18 7.61
CA ALA A 408 -14.55 17.09 8.80
C ALA A 408 -13.76 17.33 10.11
N LEU A 409 -12.52 16.85 10.17
CA LEU A 409 -11.62 17.04 11.31
C LEU A 409 -11.23 18.50 11.52
N GLN A 410 -11.14 19.31 10.46
CA GLN A 410 -10.81 20.74 10.56
C GLN A 410 -11.82 21.56 11.38
N THR A 411 -13.04 21.06 11.56
CA THR A 411 -14.11 21.72 12.34
C THR A 411 -14.69 20.80 13.41
N ALA A 412 -14.01 19.70 13.74
CA ALA A 412 -14.50 18.74 14.73
C ALA A 412 -14.53 19.37 16.12
N THR A 413 -15.54 19.03 16.92
CA THR A 413 -15.68 19.44 18.32
C THR A 413 -15.86 18.23 19.20
N VAL A 414 -15.69 18.37 20.51
CA VAL A 414 -15.88 17.29 21.47
C VAL A 414 -17.11 17.59 22.35
N ASP A 415 -17.98 16.61 22.50
CA ASP A 415 -19.10 16.66 23.44
C ASP A 415 -18.59 16.52 24.88
N PRO A 416 -18.66 17.58 25.70
CA PRO A 416 -18.15 17.51 27.07
C PRO A 416 -18.89 16.49 27.93
N GLN A 417 -20.14 16.14 27.61
CA GLN A 417 -20.90 15.16 28.40
C GLN A 417 -20.43 13.71 28.20
N LYS A 418 -19.72 13.43 27.10
CA LYS A 418 -19.23 12.09 26.76
C LYS A 418 -17.77 11.86 27.15
N VAL A 419 -17.07 12.90 27.61
CA VAL A 419 -15.69 12.80 28.10
C VAL A 419 -15.68 12.17 29.49
N VAL A 420 -14.92 11.09 29.63
CA VAL A 420 -14.79 10.31 30.86
C VAL A 420 -13.68 10.91 31.73
N VAL A 421 -14.01 11.25 32.97
CA VAL A 421 -13.06 11.79 33.94
C VAL A 421 -12.39 10.63 34.66
N ARG A 422 -11.07 10.48 34.53
CA ARG A 422 -10.29 9.48 35.29
C ARG A 422 -9.74 10.08 36.56
N SER A 423 -9.20 11.28 36.47
CA SER A 423 -8.73 12.10 37.59
C SER A 423 -8.82 13.58 37.19
N PRO A 424 -8.56 14.54 38.10
CA PRO A 424 -8.50 15.96 37.74
C PRO A 424 -7.49 16.27 36.61
N ASP A 425 -6.54 15.36 36.39
CA ASP A 425 -5.37 15.56 35.55
C ASP A 425 -5.35 14.61 34.35
N LYS A 426 -6.41 13.81 34.18
CA LYS A 426 -6.49 12.76 33.18
C LYS A 426 -7.92 12.50 32.72
N PHE A 427 -8.15 12.59 31.41
CA PHE A 427 -9.45 12.42 30.78
C PHE A 427 -9.35 11.46 29.60
N ASP A 428 -10.37 10.64 29.41
CA ASP A 428 -10.53 9.83 28.20
C ASP A 428 -11.60 10.45 27.32
N ILE A 429 -11.28 10.63 26.04
CA ILE A 429 -12.16 11.17 25.01
C ILE A 429 -12.46 10.04 24.03
N PRO A 430 -13.60 9.34 24.18
CA PRO A 430 -13.98 8.26 23.26
C PRO A 430 -14.32 8.81 21.88
N ALA A 431 -14.23 7.99 20.82
CA ALA A 431 -14.59 8.41 19.46
C ALA A 431 -16.03 8.94 19.39
N ALA A 432 -16.94 8.32 20.16
CA ALA A 432 -18.33 8.73 20.27
C ALA A 432 -18.54 10.15 20.86
N ALA A 433 -17.52 10.75 21.48
CA ALA A 433 -17.54 12.13 21.95
C ALA A 433 -17.22 13.14 20.85
N VAL A 434 -16.60 12.74 19.74
CA VAL A 434 -16.24 13.63 18.64
C VAL A 434 -17.46 13.92 17.76
N LYS A 435 -17.74 15.21 17.55
CA LYS A 435 -18.81 15.75 16.70
C LYS A 435 -18.19 16.41 15.48
N ALA A 436 -18.45 15.84 14.30
CA ALA A 436 -17.98 16.37 13.02
C ALA A 436 -19.04 16.13 11.93
N SER A 437 -18.79 16.63 10.72
CA SER A 437 -19.68 16.43 9.56
C SER A 437 -19.70 14.99 9.04
N VAL A 438 -18.82 14.13 9.55
CA VAL A 438 -18.83 12.67 9.35
C VAL A 438 -18.74 11.98 10.71
N THR A 439 -19.28 10.77 10.80
CA THR A 439 -19.16 9.94 12.01
C THR A 439 -17.84 9.20 11.98
N PHE A 440 -17.09 9.25 13.08
CA PHE A 440 -15.88 8.46 13.28
C PHE A 440 -16.19 7.29 14.21
N SER A 441 -15.74 6.09 13.85
CA SER A 441 -15.84 4.88 14.66
C SER A 441 -14.64 4.75 15.62
N GLU A 442 -14.79 3.89 16.65
CA GLU A 442 -13.69 3.54 17.56
C GLU A 442 -12.50 2.91 16.81
N ASN A 443 -12.73 2.28 15.66
CA ASN A 443 -11.65 1.71 14.84
C ASN A 443 -10.87 2.78 14.06
N GLU A 444 -11.41 4.00 13.92
CA GLU A 444 -10.79 5.07 13.12
C GLU A 444 -10.02 6.08 13.96
N ILE A 445 -10.57 6.50 15.11
CA ILE A 445 -9.92 7.48 16.00
C ILE A 445 -9.75 7.00 17.44
N GLY A 446 -10.37 5.87 17.80
CA GLY A 446 -10.30 5.27 19.12
C GLY A 446 -10.75 6.16 20.26
N THR A 447 -10.44 5.70 21.47
CA THR A 447 -10.48 6.51 22.67
C THR A 447 -9.08 7.10 22.89
N SER A 448 -8.99 8.43 23.02
CA SER A 448 -7.72 9.12 23.29
C SER A 448 -7.64 9.56 24.75
N THR A 449 -6.47 9.42 25.34
CA THR A 449 -6.21 9.71 26.75
C THR A 449 -5.37 10.97 26.87
N LEU A 450 -5.99 12.04 27.39
CA LEU A 450 -5.32 13.31 27.66
C LEU A 450 -4.85 13.38 29.11
N GLU A 451 -3.57 13.71 29.31
CA GLU A 451 -2.96 13.89 30.62
C GLU A 451 -2.30 15.27 30.73
N TYR A 452 -2.43 15.92 31.89
CA TYR A 452 -1.81 17.22 32.15
C TYR A 452 -0.37 17.06 32.62
N LEU A 453 0.57 17.42 31.76
CA LEU A 453 2.01 17.29 31.99
C LEU A 453 2.68 18.64 31.70
N LYS A 454 3.64 19.06 32.52
CA LYS A 454 4.48 20.27 32.26
C LYS A 454 3.66 21.49 31.80
N ASP A 455 2.60 21.80 32.53
CA ASP A 455 1.71 22.94 32.31
C ASP A 455 0.89 22.95 31.00
N ASN A 456 0.70 21.78 30.38
CA ASN A 456 -0.15 21.61 29.20
C ASN A 456 -0.82 20.22 29.14
N TRP A 457 -1.76 20.04 28.23
CA TRP A 457 -2.46 18.76 27.98
C TRP A 457 -1.81 18.02 26.80
N TYR A 458 -1.58 16.71 26.96
CA TYR A 458 -0.95 15.86 25.95
C TYR A 458 -1.68 14.51 25.79
N ILE A 459 -1.63 13.95 24.59
CA ILE A 459 -2.08 12.57 24.33
C ILE A 459 -0.98 11.61 24.77
N THR A 460 -1.35 10.57 25.52
CA THR A 460 -0.38 9.70 26.23
C THR A 460 -0.54 8.20 25.97
N ASP A 461 -1.62 7.79 25.30
CA ASP A 461 -1.90 6.38 25.00
C ASP A 461 -1.16 5.82 23.79
#